data_AF-A0AA38P0V5-F1
#
_entry.id   AF-A0AA38P0V5-F1
#
_cell.length_a   1.000
_cell.length_b   1.000
_cell.length_c   1.000
_cell.angle_alpha   90.00
_cell.angle_beta   90.00
_cell.angle_gamma   90.00
#
_symmetry.space_group_name_H-M   'P 1'
#
loop_
_entity.id
_entity.type
_entity.pdbx_description
1 polymer ?
#
loop_
_entity_poly.entity_id
_entity_poly.type
_entity_poly.pdbx_seq_one_letter_code
_entity_poly.pdbx_strand_id
1 'polypeptide(L)'
;PVVDIFFLELVAILSAIDFVSTLTCPPKRVLIFSDSLDSVDAFNSLGVRNTSHNAPLLAACGIVLRSGIDPRVRHIPGKENLRADLLSRLLIDDFTRQFPSYRVRRFSPP
;
A
#
# COMPACT_ATOMS: atom_id res chain seq x y z
N PRO A 1 -9.12 -11.71 -18.23
CA PRO A 1 -9.48 -11.49 -16.81
C PRO A 1 -9.52 -9.99 -16.50
N VAL A 2 -10.59 -9.52 -15.86
CA VAL A 2 -10.66 -8.13 -15.39
C VAL A 2 -9.77 -8.03 -14.16
N VAL A 3 -8.82 -7.09 -14.18
CA VAL A 3 -7.95 -6.82 -13.03
C VAL A 3 -8.76 -6.06 -11.99
N ASP A 4 -8.84 -6.59 -10.78
CA ASP A 4 -9.48 -5.93 -9.65
C ASP A 4 -8.52 -4.88 -9.08
N ILE A 5 -8.62 -3.64 -9.59
CA ILE A 5 -7.75 -2.52 -9.21
C ILE A 5 -7.85 -2.24 -7.72
N PHE A 6 -9.06 -2.23 -7.17
CA PHE A 6 -9.28 -1.96 -5.75
C PHE A 6 -8.59 -3.02 -4.87
N PHE A 7 -8.69 -4.31 -5.24
CA PHE A 7 -7.95 -5.35 -4.53
C PHE A 7 -6.43 -5.12 -4.58
N LEU A 8 -5.88 -4.73 -5.73
CA LEU A 8 -4.45 -4.45 -5.87
C LEU A 8 -4.00 -3.24 -5.04
N GLU A 9 -4.82 -2.20 -4.94
CA GLU A 9 -4.56 -1.04 -4.08
C GLU A 9 -4.52 -1.43 -2.59
N LEU A 10 -5.45 -2.28 -2.16
CA LEU A 10 -5.44 -2.82 -0.80
C LEU A 10 -4.19 -3.67 -0.52
N VAL A 11 -3.79 -4.50 -1.49
CA VAL A 11 -2.55 -5.30 -1.40
C VAL A 11 -1.31 -4.40 -1.37
N ALA A 12 -1.29 -3.27 -2.09
CA ALA A 12 -0.19 -2.33 -2.05
C ALA A 12 -0.03 -1.69 -0.66
N ILE A 13 -1.14 -1.31 0.00
CA ILE A 13 -1.11 -0.80 1.38
C ILE A 13 -0.68 -1.90 2.36
N LEU A 14 -1.25 -3.11 2.26
CA LEU A 14 -0.84 -4.26 3.06
C LEU A 14 0.67 -4.54 2.91
N SER A 15 1.18 -4.53 1.69
CA SER A 15 2.61 -4.73 1.40
C SER A 15 3.50 -3.69 2.08
N ALA A 16 3.07 -2.43 2.13
CA ALA A 16 3.79 -1.38 2.84
C ALA A 16 3.78 -1.61 4.36
N ILE A 17 2.65 -2.02 4.92
CA ILE A 17 2.51 -2.35 6.36
C ILE A 17 3.42 -3.52 6.71
N ASP A 18 3.37 -4.60 5.92
CA ASP A 18 4.18 -5.79 6.11
C ASP A 18 5.67 -5.45 6.06
N PHE A 19 6.12 -4.77 4.99
CA PHE A 19 7.51 -4.35 4.85
C PHE A 19 8.00 -3.54 6.07
N VAL A 20 7.23 -2.57 6.53
CA VAL A 20 7.61 -1.75 7.69
C VAL A 20 7.69 -2.60 8.98
N SER A 21 6.82 -3.59 9.11
CA SER A 21 6.85 -4.52 10.26
C SER A 21 8.08 -5.43 10.29
N THR A 22 8.73 -5.65 9.14
CA THR A 22 9.94 -6.49 9.02
C THR A 22 11.26 -5.75 9.28
N LEU A 23 11.22 -4.42 9.47
CA LEU A 23 12.41 -3.65 9.79
C LEU A 23 13.02 -4.11 11.12
N THR A 24 14.35 -4.05 11.25
CA THR A 24 15.05 -4.46 12.50
C THR A 24 14.53 -3.73 13.74
N CYS A 25 14.08 -2.47 13.58
CA CYS A 25 13.41 -1.70 14.60
C CYS A 25 12.16 -1.05 14.00
N PRO A 26 10.99 -1.75 14.00
CA PRO A 26 9.78 -1.23 13.39
C PRO A 26 9.33 0.07 14.08
N PRO A 27 8.98 1.11 13.31
CA PRO A 27 8.41 2.32 13.88
C PRO A 27 7.05 2.02 14.51
N LYS A 28 6.77 2.60 15.68
CA LYS A 28 5.47 2.44 16.35
C LYS A 28 4.31 3.08 15.62
N ARG A 29 4.55 4.18 14.88
CA ARG A 29 3.52 4.91 14.13
C ARG A 29 3.96 5.04 12.68
N VAL A 30 3.09 4.66 11.77
CA VAL A 30 3.38 4.65 10.33
C VAL A 30 2.30 5.45 9.64
N LEU A 31 2.69 6.36 8.74
CA LEU A 31 1.77 7.09 7.89
C LEU A 31 1.96 6.60 6.46
N ILE A 32 0.90 6.05 5.86
CA ILE A 32 0.86 5.58 4.49
C ILE A 32 -0.04 6.50 3.70
N PHE A 33 0.45 6.98 2.56
CA PHE A 33 -0.33 7.81 1.64
C PHE A 33 -0.82 6.97 0.46
N SER A 34 -2.05 7.21 0.04
CA SER A 34 -2.67 6.61 -1.15
C SER A 34 -3.54 7.67 -1.83
N ASP A 35 -3.69 7.60 -3.15
CA ASP A 35 -4.62 8.43 -3.91
C ASP A 35 -5.98 7.77 -4.14
N SER A 36 -6.15 6.53 -3.66
CA SER A 36 -7.44 5.84 -3.68
C SER A 36 -8.24 6.14 -2.41
N LEU A 37 -9.30 6.95 -2.55
CA LEU A 37 -10.24 7.24 -1.47
C LEU A 37 -10.90 5.95 -0.94
N ASP A 38 -11.29 5.04 -1.83
CA ASP A 38 -11.91 3.77 -1.44
C ASP A 38 -10.98 2.94 -0.57
N SER A 39 -9.69 2.88 -0.91
CA SER A 39 -8.69 2.14 -0.14
C SER A 39 -8.38 2.81 1.20
N VAL A 40 -8.34 4.14 1.22
CA VAL A 40 -8.18 4.94 2.45
C VAL A 40 -9.36 4.67 3.40
N ASP A 41 -10.58 4.72 2.89
CA ASP A 41 -11.79 4.46 3.68
C ASP A 41 -11.85 3.02 4.18
N ALA A 42 -11.45 2.05 3.35
CA ALA A 42 -11.39 0.65 3.73
C ALA A 42 -10.44 0.41 4.92
N PHE A 43 -9.24 0.99 4.91
CA PHE A 43 -8.28 0.84 6.01
C PHE A 43 -8.65 1.67 7.25
N ASN A 44 -9.31 2.82 7.10
CA ASN A 44 -9.73 3.64 8.24
C ASN A 44 -10.99 3.10 8.93
N SER A 45 -11.89 2.45 8.18
CA SER A 45 -13.10 1.82 8.72
C SER A 45 -12.91 0.34 9.09
N LEU A 46 -11.83 -0.29 8.59
CA LEU A 46 -11.61 -1.73 8.64
C LEU A 46 -12.76 -2.52 8.02
N GLY A 47 -13.37 -1.98 6.96
CA GLY A 47 -14.54 -2.55 6.30
C GLY A 47 -14.54 -2.31 4.80
N VAL A 48 -15.04 -3.30 4.06
CA VAL A 48 -15.25 -3.24 2.61
C VAL A 48 -16.65 -3.72 2.27
N ARG A 49 -17.17 -3.26 1.12
CA ARG A 49 -18.51 -3.65 0.67
C ARG A 49 -18.58 -5.09 0.17
N ASN A 50 -17.52 -5.58 -0.46
CA ASN A 50 -17.43 -6.93 -1.00
C ASN A 50 -16.48 -7.77 -0.16
N THR A 51 -16.92 -8.97 0.21
CA THR A 51 -16.19 -9.88 1.10
C THR A 51 -14.86 -10.37 0.51
N SER A 52 -14.70 -10.39 -0.82
CA SER A 52 -13.41 -10.74 -1.45
C SER A 52 -12.29 -9.77 -1.09
N HIS A 53 -12.61 -8.53 -0.72
CA HIS A 53 -11.63 -7.50 -0.35
C HIS A 53 -11.28 -7.50 1.14
N ASN A 54 -11.89 -8.35 1.97
CA ASN A 54 -11.58 -8.42 3.39
C ASN A 54 -10.20 -9.03 3.66
N ALA A 55 -9.71 -9.90 2.78
CA ALA A 55 -8.48 -10.66 3.02
C ALA A 55 -7.26 -9.73 3.26
N PRO A 56 -7.00 -8.69 2.45
CA PRO A 56 -5.92 -7.74 2.74
C PRO A 56 -6.07 -7.01 4.08
N LEU A 57 -7.28 -6.61 4.46
CA LEU A 57 -7.52 -5.91 5.72
C LEU A 57 -7.28 -6.82 6.93
N LEU A 58 -7.75 -8.07 6.87
CA LEU A 58 -7.53 -9.07 7.92
C LEU A 58 -6.04 -9.39 8.08
N ALA A 59 -5.31 -9.52 6.97
CA ALA A 59 -3.86 -9.73 6.99
C ALA A 59 -3.13 -8.54 7.64
N ALA A 60 -3.51 -7.31 7.29
CA ALA A 60 -2.97 -6.09 7.89
C ALA A 60 -3.23 -6.03 9.40
N CYS A 61 -4.46 -6.30 9.84
CA CYS A 61 -4.81 -6.38 11.26
C CYS A 61 -3.95 -7.42 11.99
N GLY A 62 -3.73 -8.58 11.38
CA GLY A 62 -2.85 -9.61 11.92
C GLY A 62 -1.41 -9.11 12.13
N ILE A 63 -0.86 -8.37 11.16
CA ILE A 63 0.48 -7.79 11.26
C ILE A 63 0.53 -6.74 12.38
N VAL A 64 -0.47 -5.86 12.44
CA VAL A 64 -0.59 -4.82 13.48
C VAL A 64 -0.63 -5.44 14.88
N LEU A 65 -1.44 -6.48 15.09
CA LEU A 65 -1.54 -7.17 16.37
C LEU A 65 -0.22 -7.84 16.79
N ARG A 66 0.55 -8.39 15.84
CA ARG A 66 1.82 -9.07 16.13
C ARG A 66 2.99 -8.12 16.34
N SER A 67 3.06 -7.05 15.55
CA SER A 67 4.21 -6.13 15.53
C SER A 67 4.02 -4.91 16.45
N GLY A 68 2.79 -4.58 16.81
CA GLY A 68 2.46 -3.40 17.61
C GLY A 68 2.61 -2.06 16.88
N ILE A 69 2.76 -2.08 15.55
CA ILE A 69 2.75 -0.86 14.73
C ILE A 69 1.34 -0.29 14.62
N ASP A 70 1.21 1.04 14.58
CA ASP A 70 -0.04 1.78 14.39
C ASP A 70 0.00 2.48 13.02
N PRO A 71 -0.45 1.81 11.93
CA PRO A 71 -0.50 2.39 10.61
C PRO A 71 -1.73 3.30 10.46
N ARG A 72 -1.54 4.44 9.81
CA ARG A 72 -2.59 5.36 9.41
C ARG A 72 -2.53 5.57 7.91
N VAL A 73 -3.67 5.42 7.24
CA VAL A 73 -3.77 5.63 5.80
C VAL A 73 -4.43 6.97 5.54
N ARG A 74 -3.79 7.81 4.74
CA ARG A 74 -4.29 9.15 4.37
C ARG A 74 -4.34 9.32 2.86
N HIS A 75 -5.38 10.01 2.42
CA HIS A 75 -5.52 10.37 1.02
C HIS A 75 -4.54 11.48 0.64
N ILE A 76 -3.92 11.35 -0.54
CA ILE A 76 -3.22 12.42 -1.26
C ILE A 76 -3.74 12.50 -2.70
N PRO A 77 -3.69 13.67 -3.37
CA PRO A 77 -4.04 13.74 -4.79
C PRO A 77 -3.15 12.86 -5.66
N GLY A 78 -3.69 12.21 -6.70
CA GLY A 78 -2.90 11.33 -7.59
C GLY A 78 -1.68 12.01 -8.25
N LYS A 79 -1.75 13.32 -8.51
CA LYS A 79 -0.61 14.13 -8.99
C LYS A 79 0.59 14.12 -8.01
N GLU A 80 0.35 13.93 -6.72
CA GLU A 80 1.36 13.80 -5.67
C GLU A 80 1.80 12.34 -5.48
N ASN A 81 1.01 11.37 -5.95
CA ASN A 81 1.29 9.94 -5.90
C ASN A 81 1.98 9.38 -7.17
N LEU A 82 2.51 10.26 -8.03
CA LEU A 82 3.04 9.90 -9.35
C LEU A 82 4.06 8.75 -9.34
N ARG A 83 4.91 8.69 -8.31
CA ARG A 83 5.91 7.61 -8.18
C ARG A 83 5.24 6.24 -8.02
N ALA A 84 4.23 6.15 -7.17
CA ALA A 84 3.51 4.90 -6.94
C ALA A 84 2.68 4.53 -8.19
N ASP A 85 2.05 5.50 -8.85
CA ASP A 85 1.26 5.26 -10.08
C ASP A 85 2.12 4.71 -11.23
N LEU A 86 3.32 5.27 -11.44
CA LEU A 86 4.24 4.74 -12.46
C LEU A 86 4.69 3.31 -12.13
N LEU A 87 4.98 3.03 -10.85
CA LEU A 87 5.42 1.70 -10.40
C LEU A 87 4.29 0.66 -10.47
N SER A 88 3.06 1.02 -10.11
CA SER A 88 1.90 0.12 -10.14
C SER A 88 1.53 -0.30 -11.57
N ARG A 89 1.80 0.57 -12.55
CA ARG A 89 1.59 0.31 -13.99
C ARG A 89 2.80 -0.32 -14.68
N LEU A 90 3.87 -0.63 -13.94
CA LEU A 90 5.13 -1.17 -14.47
C LEU A 90 5.81 -0.27 -15.51
N LEU A 91 5.58 1.06 -15.45
CA LEU A 91 6.19 2.06 -16.33
C LEU A 91 7.60 2.43 -15.86
N ILE A 92 8.49 1.43 -15.80
CA ILE A 92 9.82 1.56 -15.19
C ILE A 92 10.73 2.52 -15.96
N ASP A 93 10.61 2.56 -17.29
CA ASP A 93 11.39 3.49 -18.13
C ASP A 93 11.02 4.94 -17.83
N ASP A 94 9.73 5.25 -17.76
CA ASP A 94 9.24 6.59 -17.44
C ASP A 94 9.56 6.98 -15.99
N PHE A 95 9.44 6.03 -15.05
CA PHE A 95 9.90 6.23 -13.68
C PHE A 95 11.38 6.59 -13.62
N THR A 96 12.23 5.87 -14.36
CA THR A 96 13.68 6.08 -14.35
C THR A 96 14.06 7.41 -15.00
N ARG A 97 13.36 7.82 -16.07
CA ARG A 97 13.54 9.14 -16.70
C ARG A 97 13.19 10.28 -15.76
N GLN A 98 12.09 10.17 -15.02
CA GLN A 98 11.62 11.22 -14.12
C GLN A 98 12.36 11.24 -12.77
N PHE A 99 12.81 10.08 -12.29
CA PHE A 99 13.43 9.91 -10.98
C PHE A 99 14.78 9.15 -11.06
N PRO A 100 15.79 9.69 -11.77
CA PRO A 100 17.03 8.96 -12.09
C PRO A 100 17.90 8.58 -10.89
N SER A 101 17.73 9.27 -9.76
CA SER A 101 18.42 8.97 -8.50
C SER A 101 17.86 7.75 -7.77
N TYR A 102 16.65 7.28 -8.13
CA TYR A 102 15.99 6.17 -7.46
C TYR A 102 16.49 4.84 -8.01
N ARG A 103 16.33 3.78 -7.20
CA ARG A 103 16.64 2.40 -7.58
C ARG A 103 15.41 1.55 -7.31
N VAL A 104 14.76 1.08 -8.37
CA VAL A 104 13.62 0.17 -8.26
C VAL A 104 14.14 -1.23 -7.99
N ARG A 105 13.55 -1.91 -7.01
CA ARG A 105 13.83 -3.31 -6.68
C ARG A 105 12.57 -4.14 -6.84
N ARG A 106 12.75 -5.44 -7.04
CA ARG A 106 11.63 -6.38 -7.02
C ARG A 106 11.15 -6.58 -5.59
N PHE A 107 9.86 -6.78 -5.47
CA PHE A 107 9.16 -6.99 -4.22
C PHE A 107 8.12 -8.10 -4.42
N SER A 108 7.97 -8.98 -3.42
CA SER A 108 6.92 -10.00 -3.41
C SER A 108 5.90 -9.61 -2.34
N PRO A 109 4.62 -9.43 -2.68
CA PRO A 109 3.59 -9.14 -1.68
C PRO A 109 3.41 -10.32 -0.71
N PRO A 110 2.97 -10.04 0.52
CA PRO A 110 2.68 -11.04 1.53
C PRO A 110 1.47 -11.92 1.18
#